data_AF-A0A1W1CR43-F1
#
_entry.id   AF-A0A1W1CR43-F1
#
_cell.length_a   1.000
_cell.length_b   1.000
_cell.length_c   1.000
_cell.angle_alpha   90.00
_cell.angle_beta   90.00
_cell.angle_gamma   90.00
#
_symmetry.space_group_name_H-M   'P 1'
#
loop_
_entity.id
_entity.type
_entity.pdbx_description
1 polymer ?
#
loop_
_entity_poly.entity_id
_entity_poly.type
_entity_poly.pdbx_seq_one_letter_code
_entity_poly.pdbx_strand_id
1 'polypeptide(L)'
;MKTKLINILENVKKYKEKTENEKKQLQERVNRLQEEFKQYKAKKQREIAKINTQLRITRRKLLKNKKKLRISQKKQKVIHQKIVQKKSIPKKRVPKKKVIHEKAVYTNIIPKKNTPLPVVKNLPWVEIVVEDNINIYQLALRYYGDRDKYREIYAANQHIIGKNFKIYNGMSLKIPMTNQFEEQPMILNRD
;
A
#
# COMPACT_ATOMS: atom_id res chain seq x y z
N MET A 1 -39.20 40.16 -51.32
CA MET A 1 -39.43 38.96 -50.49
C MET A 1 -38.58 37.76 -50.91
N LYS A 2 -38.47 37.42 -52.20
CA LYS A 2 -37.70 36.26 -52.69
C LYS A 2 -36.23 36.21 -52.24
N THR A 3 -35.52 37.34 -52.23
CA THR A 3 -34.10 37.42 -51.82
C THR A 3 -33.87 37.06 -50.34
N LYS A 4 -34.75 37.51 -49.44
CA LYS A 4 -34.67 37.15 -48.01
C LYS A 4 -34.83 35.64 -47.80
N LEU A 5 -35.73 35.00 -48.55
CA LEU A 5 -35.97 33.56 -48.45
C LEU A 5 -34.75 32.75 -48.93
N ILE A 6 -34.10 33.16 -50.02
CA ILE A 6 -32.88 32.52 -50.52
C ILE A 6 -31.75 32.58 -49.49
N ASN A 7 -31.51 33.76 -48.89
CA ASN A 7 -30.49 33.91 -47.85
C ASN A 7 -30.75 33.03 -46.62
N ILE A 8 -32.02 32.91 -46.20
CA ILE A 8 -32.39 32.03 -45.08
C ILE A 8 -32.08 30.57 -45.43
N LEU A 9 -32.45 30.11 -46.63
CA LEU A 9 -32.18 28.74 -47.08
C LEU A 9 -30.68 28.43 -47.15
N GLU A 10 -29.86 29.37 -47.64
CA GLU A 10 -28.40 29.22 -47.65
C GLU A 10 -27.81 29.12 -46.25
N ASN A 11 -28.29 29.96 -45.32
CA ASN A 11 -27.84 29.91 -43.93
C ASN A 11 -28.21 28.56 -43.29
N VAL A 12 -29.44 28.07 -43.50
CA VAL A 12 -29.88 26.76 -42.99
C VAL A 12 -29.00 25.63 -43.53
N LYS A 13 -28.65 25.67 -44.83
CA LYS A 13 -27.73 24.69 -45.43
C LYS A 13 -26.34 24.74 -44.78
N LYS A 14 -25.76 25.93 -44.63
CA LYS A 14 -24.45 26.13 -43.97
C LYS A 14 -24.46 25.63 -42.53
N TYR A 15 -25.52 25.90 -41.77
CA TYR A 15 -25.66 25.39 -40.41
C TYR A 15 -25.71 23.86 -40.38
N LYS A 16 -26.50 23.24 -41.28
CA LYS A 16 -26.59 21.78 -41.38
C LYS A 16 -25.23 21.14 -41.68
N GLU A 17 -24.50 21.67 -42.65
CA GLU A 17 -23.15 21.19 -43.00
C GLU A 17 -22.18 21.33 -41.84
N LYS A 18 -22.20 22.47 -41.15
CA LYS A 18 -21.38 22.71 -39.96
C LYS A 18 -21.68 21.67 -38.86
N THR A 19 -22.95 21.41 -38.57
CA THR A 19 -23.33 20.44 -37.54
C THR A 19 -22.94 19.00 -37.90
N GLU A 20 -23.05 18.60 -39.16
CA GLU A 20 -22.61 17.27 -39.60
C GLU A 20 -21.09 17.12 -39.53
N ASN A 21 -20.34 18.16 -39.88
CA ASN A 21 -18.89 18.18 -39.75
C ASN A 21 -18.45 18.09 -38.28
N GLU A 22 -19.09 18.84 -37.38
CA GLU A 22 -18.82 18.75 -35.94
C GLU A 22 -19.13 17.35 -35.39
N LYS A 23 -20.27 16.77 -35.78
CA LYS A 23 -20.64 15.40 -35.39
C LYS A 23 -19.61 14.38 -35.87
N LYS A 24 -19.12 14.51 -37.10
CA LYS A 24 -18.07 13.64 -37.64
C LYS A 24 -16.76 13.78 -36.86
N GLN A 25 -16.33 15.01 -36.56
CA GLN A 25 -15.12 15.26 -35.77
C GLN A 25 -15.23 14.68 -34.35
N LEU A 26 -16.39 14.84 -33.70
CA LEU A 26 -16.64 14.25 -32.39
C LEU A 26 -16.60 12.73 -32.44
N GLN A 27 -17.20 12.12 -33.46
CA GLN A 27 -17.16 10.66 -33.63
C GLN A 27 -15.73 10.16 -33.82
N GLU A 28 -14.93 10.82 -34.64
CA GLU A 28 -13.52 10.48 -34.81
C GLU A 28 -12.73 10.61 -33.51
N ARG A 29 -13.00 11.66 -32.71
CA ARG A 29 -12.37 11.85 -31.40
C ARG A 29 -12.75 10.75 -30.42
N VAL A 30 -14.02 10.35 -30.36
CA VAL A 30 -14.48 9.23 -29.53
C VAL A 30 -13.78 7.94 -29.92
N ASN A 31 -13.69 7.64 -31.22
CA ASN A 31 -13.01 6.45 -31.70
C ASN A 31 -11.51 6.45 -31.33
N ARG A 32 -10.83 7.59 -31.46
CA ARG A 32 -9.42 7.73 -31.02
C ARG A 32 -9.25 7.46 -29.53
N LEU A 33 -10.10 8.07 -28.70
CA LEU A 33 -10.06 7.87 -27.24
C LEU A 33 -10.32 6.40 -26.86
N GLN A 34 -11.22 5.71 -27.57
CA GLN A 34 -11.47 4.29 -27.34
C GLN A 34 -10.23 3.43 -27.65
N GLU A 35 -9.54 3.71 -28.75
CA GLU A 35 -8.30 3.00 -29.10
C GLU A 35 -7.16 3.30 -28.13
N GLU A 36 -6.98 4.57 -27.73
CA GLU A 36 -6.01 4.95 -26.69
C GLU A 36 -6.28 4.22 -25.37
N PHE A 37 -7.54 4.14 -24.95
CA PHE A 37 -7.93 3.43 -23.75
C PHE A 37 -7.65 1.92 -23.84
N LYS A 38 -7.92 1.33 -25.00
CA LYS A 38 -7.61 -0.09 -25.28
C LYS A 38 -6.11 -0.37 -25.20
N GLN A 39 -5.29 0.50 -25.79
CA GLN A 39 -3.83 0.41 -25.72
C GLN A 39 -3.32 0.56 -24.28
N TYR A 40 -3.85 1.54 -23.55
CA TYR A 40 -3.52 1.75 -22.14
C TYR A 40 -3.84 0.50 -21.29
N LYS A 41 -5.03 -0.09 -21.47
CA LYS A 41 -5.44 -1.31 -20.79
C LYS A 41 -4.48 -2.47 -21.08
N ALA A 42 -4.12 -2.68 -22.35
CA ALA A 42 -3.16 -3.71 -22.74
C ALA A 42 -1.77 -3.48 -22.13
N LYS A 43 -1.28 -2.22 -22.09
CA LYS A 43 -0.02 -1.86 -21.45
C LYS A 43 -0.04 -2.17 -19.96
N LYS A 44 -1.10 -1.79 -19.25
CA LYS A 44 -1.26 -2.08 -17.81
C LYS A 44 -1.34 -3.57 -17.51
N GLN A 45 -2.03 -4.35 -18.33
CA GLN A 45 -2.04 -5.81 -18.19
C GLN A 45 -0.64 -6.42 -18.33
N ARG A 46 0.19 -5.92 -19.26
CA ARG A 46 1.59 -6.36 -19.41
C ARG A 46 2.44 -6.00 -18.18
N GLU A 47 2.26 -4.81 -17.62
CA GLU A 47 2.94 -4.38 -16.38
C GLU A 47 2.59 -5.31 -15.21
N ILE A 48 1.30 -5.59 -15.00
CA ILE A 48 0.81 -6.52 -13.96
C ILE A 48 1.41 -7.92 -14.16
N ALA A 49 1.42 -8.43 -15.39
CA ALA A 49 1.99 -9.74 -15.71
C ALA A 49 3.49 -9.83 -15.37
N LYS A 50 4.26 -8.76 -15.63
CA LYS A 50 5.68 -8.66 -15.26
C LYS A 50 5.86 -8.72 -13.73
N ILE A 51 5.09 -7.93 -12.98
CA ILE A 51 5.13 -7.91 -11.51
C ILE A 51 4.81 -9.29 -10.95
N ASN A 52 3.73 -9.93 -11.44
CA ASN A 52 3.34 -11.26 -10.99
C ASN A 52 4.42 -12.32 -11.27
N THR A 53 5.09 -12.21 -12.41
CA THR A 53 6.20 -13.09 -12.76
C THR A 53 7.37 -12.92 -11.79
N GLN A 54 7.75 -11.67 -11.49
CA GLN A 54 8.80 -11.37 -10.50
C GLN A 54 8.43 -11.90 -9.12
N LEU A 55 7.20 -11.66 -8.65
CA LEU A 55 6.71 -12.18 -7.36
C LEU A 55 6.79 -13.71 -7.30
N ARG A 56 6.42 -14.42 -8.38
CA ARG A 56 6.51 -15.88 -8.47
C ARG A 56 7.96 -16.36 -8.33
N ILE A 57 8.90 -15.71 -9.01
CA ILE A 57 10.33 -16.03 -8.94
C ILE A 57 10.85 -15.81 -7.51
N THR A 58 10.52 -14.67 -6.91
CA THR A 58 10.93 -14.32 -5.54
C THR A 58 10.40 -15.32 -4.52
N ARG A 59 9.11 -15.69 -4.60
CA ARG A 59 8.49 -16.72 -3.75
C ARG A 59 9.20 -18.07 -3.89
N ARG A 60 9.54 -18.50 -5.11
CA ARG A 60 10.30 -19.74 -5.35
C ARG A 60 11.69 -19.70 -4.71
N LYS A 61 12.42 -18.58 -4.83
CA LYS A 61 13.74 -18.40 -4.19
C LYS A 61 13.63 -18.48 -2.66
N LEU A 62 12.64 -17.79 -2.09
CA LEU A 62 12.38 -17.81 -0.65
C LEU A 62 12.09 -19.23 -0.13
N LEU A 63 11.27 -19.99 -0.84
CA LEU A 63 10.96 -21.38 -0.47
C LEU A 63 12.20 -22.29 -0.51
N LYS A 64 13.06 -22.15 -1.53
CA LYS A 64 14.34 -22.88 -1.60
C LYS A 64 15.25 -22.52 -0.42
N ASN A 65 15.35 -21.25 -0.07
CA ASN A 65 16.16 -20.79 1.07
C ASN A 65 15.61 -21.33 2.40
N LYS A 66 14.29 -21.30 2.60
CA LYS A 66 13.63 -21.88 3.80
C LYS A 66 13.91 -23.38 3.93
N LYS A 67 13.89 -24.14 2.82
CA LYS A 67 14.26 -25.56 2.83
C LYS A 67 15.72 -25.77 3.23
N LYS A 68 16.67 -25.01 2.65
CA LYS A 68 18.10 -25.08 3.01
C LYS A 68 18.32 -24.77 4.50
N LEU A 69 17.64 -23.75 5.03
CA LEU A 69 17.73 -23.39 6.46
C LEU A 69 17.26 -24.53 7.36
N ARG A 70 16.12 -25.17 7.05
CA ARG A 70 15.62 -26.33 7.82
C ARG A 70 16.62 -27.50 7.82
N ILE A 71 17.27 -27.76 6.69
CA ILE A 71 18.29 -28.82 6.59
C ILE A 71 19.52 -28.46 7.44
N SER A 72 19.99 -27.22 7.38
CA SER A 72 21.12 -26.74 8.20
C SER A 72 20.82 -26.87 9.70
N GLN A 73 19.65 -26.41 10.14
CA GLN A 73 19.21 -26.53 11.53
C GLN A 73 19.13 -28.00 12.00
N LYS A 74 18.61 -28.91 11.15
CA LYS A 74 18.60 -30.35 11.45
C LYS A 74 20.02 -30.90 11.62
N LYS A 75 20.95 -30.55 10.73
CA LYS A 75 22.37 -30.97 10.84
C LYS A 75 23.02 -30.47 12.13
N GLN A 76 22.81 -29.20 12.49
CA GLN A 76 23.33 -28.62 13.74
C GLN A 76 22.78 -29.35 14.98
N LYS A 77 21.49 -29.69 15.00
CA LYS A 77 20.88 -30.47 16.10
C LYS A 77 21.54 -31.85 16.27
N VAL A 78 21.78 -32.57 15.16
CA VAL A 78 22.44 -33.88 15.19
C VAL A 78 23.89 -33.76 15.70
N ILE A 79 24.63 -32.73 15.26
CA ILE A 79 25.98 -32.46 15.76
C ILE A 79 25.96 -32.19 17.27
N HIS A 80 25.03 -31.35 17.74
CA HIS A 80 24.89 -31.05 19.16
C HIS A 80 24.59 -32.30 19.99
N GLN A 81 23.67 -33.16 19.54
CA GLN A 81 23.37 -34.44 20.19
C GLN A 81 24.60 -35.35 20.30
N LYS A 82 25.39 -35.47 19.22
CA LYS A 82 26.64 -36.25 19.23
C LYS A 82 27.68 -35.68 20.20
N ILE A 83 27.79 -34.34 20.32
CA ILE A 83 28.70 -33.70 21.28
C ILE A 83 28.26 -33.97 22.72
N VAL A 84 26.95 -33.90 23.01
CA VAL A 84 26.40 -34.20 24.34
C VAL A 84 26.69 -35.66 24.74
N GLN A 85 26.50 -36.62 23.84
CA GLN A 85 26.79 -38.04 24.08
C GLN A 85 28.29 -38.36 24.23
N LYS A 86 29.20 -37.60 23.60
CA LYS A 86 30.65 -37.75 23.81
C LYS A 86 31.14 -37.19 25.15
N LYS A 87 30.38 -36.29 25.77
CA LYS A 87 30.71 -35.69 27.07
C LYS A 87 30.25 -36.52 28.28
N SER A 88 29.48 -37.60 28.07
CA SER A 88 29.06 -38.55 29.12
C SER A 88 30.07 -39.69 29.37
N ILE A 89 31.36 -39.46 29.08
CA ILE A 89 32.44 -40.29 29.60
C ILE A 89 32.69 -39.86 31.06
N PRO A 90 32.76 -40.79 32.03
CA PRO A 90 32.83 -40.44 33.44
C PRO A 90 34.14 -39.71 33.74
N LYS A 91 34.06 -38.40 33.96
CA LYS A 91 35.17 -37.65 34.54
C LYS A 91 35.42 -38.16 35.95
N LYS A 92 36.54 -38.87 36.16
CA LYS A 92 37.12 -39.08 37.50
C LYS A 92 37.13 -37.74 38.22
N ARG A 93 36.52 -37.73 39.40
CA ARG A 93 36.33 -36.54 40.26
C ARG A 93 37.71 -35.96 40.60
N VAL A 94 38.01 -34.80 40.05
CA VAL A 94 39.07 -33.90 40.55
C VAL A 94 38.37 -32.78 41.33
N PRO A 95 38.91 -32.33 42.48
CA PRO A 95 38.22 -31.43 43.39
C PRO A 95 37.92 -30.06 42.75
N LYS A 96 36.69 -29.59 42.96
CA LYS A 96 36.19 -28.29 42.49
C LYS A 96 36.97 -27.15 43.16
N LYS A 97 37.82 -26.43 42.42
CA LYS A 97 38.19 -25.05 42.77
C LYS A 97 37.01 -24.14 42.43
N LYS A 98 36.57 -23.35 43.42
CA LYS A 98 35.55 -22.30 43.29
C LYS A 98 36.01 -21.30 42.23
N VAL A 99 35.30 -21.22 41.10
CA VAL A 99 35.41 -20.13 40.14
C VAL A 99 34.22 -19.21 40.37
N ILE A 100 34.53 -17.97 40.64
CA ILE A 100 33.62 -16.86 40.91
C ILE A 100 32.83 -16.58 39.63
N HIS A 101 31.51 -16.53 39.74
CA HIS A 101 30.64 -16.12 38.64
C HIS A 101 30.71 -14.60 38.48
N GLU A 102 31.44 -14.12 37.46
CA GLU A 102 31.27 -12.77 36.94
C GLU A 102 29.88 -12.67 36.29
N LYS A 103 29.07 -11.78 36.84
CA LYS A 103 27.76 -11.40 36.30
C LYS A 103 27.97 -10.68 34.97
N ALA A 104 27.57 -11.29 33.86
CA ALA A 104 27.45 -10.59 32.60
C ALA A 104 26.36 -9.51 32.73
N VAL A 105 26.78 -8.26 32.71
CA VAL A 105 25.94 -7.06 32.64
C VAL A 105 25.24 -7.06 31.29
N TYR A 106 23.93 -7.30 31.26
CA TYR A 106 23.11 -7.01 30.09
C TYR A 106 22.90 -5.50 30.05
N THR A 107 23.64 -4.79 29.21
CA THR A 107 23.31 -3.41 28.85
C THR A 107 22.04 -3.42 28.03
N ASN A 108 20.94 -2.99 28.66
CA ASN A 108 19.68 -2.67 28.00
C ASN A 108 19.95 -1.67 26.87
N ILE A 109 19.84 -2.11 25.62
CA ILE A 109 19.76 -1.22 24.47
C ILE A 109 18.36 -0.61 24.51
N ILE A 110 18.30 0.61 25.03
CA ILE A 110 17.16 1.50 24.97
C ILE A 110 16.86 1.78 23.49
N PRO A 111 15.67 1.46 22.94
CA PRO A 111 15.27 1.96 21.63
C PRO A 111 15.11 3.48 21.74
N LYS A 112 15.96 4.23 21.02
CA LYS A 112 15.89 5.70 20.92
C LYS A 112 14.50 6.12 20.45
N LYS A 113 13.75 6.73 21.37
CA LYS A 113 12.49 7.44 21.13
C LYS A 113 12.83 8.89 20.75
N ASN A 114 12.10 9.40 19.75
CA ASN A 114 11.80 10.81 19.49
C ASN A 114 12.91 11.71 18.93
N THR A 115 12.99 11.77 17.60
CA THR A 115 13.23 13.06 16.93
C THR A 115 11.86 13.68 16.63
N PRO A 116 11.49 14.83 17.23
CA PRO A 116 10.27 15.52 16.86
C PRO A 116 10.43 16.08 15.45
N LEU A 117 9.72 15.46 14.50
CA LEU A 117 9.62 15.98 13.13
C LEU A 117 8.94 17.37 13.17
N PRO A 118 9.38 18.31 12.32
CA PRO A 118 8.87 19.66 12.30
C PRO A 118 7.36 19.67 12.10
N VAL A 119 6.65 20.35 13.01
CA VAL A 119 5.20 20.54 12.95
C VAL A 119 4.89 21.51 11.81
N VAL A 120 4.78 20.97 10.59
CA VAL A 120 4.29 21.71 9.42
C VAL A 120 2.79 21.89 9.60
N LYS A 121 2.37 23.08 10.04
CA LYS A 121 0.99 23.35 10.49
C LYS A 121 -0.09 23.35 9.39
N ASN A 122 0.25 23.19 8.12
CA ASN A 122 -0.71 23.19 7.01
C ASN A 122 -0.44 22.03 6.03
N LEU A 123 -0.70 20.79 6.45
CA LEU A 123 -0.71 19.67 5.49
C LEU A 123 -2.04 19.65 4.73
N PRO A 124 -2.04 19.47 3.39
CA PRO A 124 -3.27 19.23 2.65
C PRO A 124 -3.95 17.95 3.14
N TRP A 125 -5.27 17.90 3.11
CA TRP A 125 -6.06 16.72 3.50
C TRP A 125 -7.07 16.34 2.43
N VAL A 126 -7.45 15.06 2.42
CA VAL A 126 -8.54 14.54 1.61
C VAL A 126 -9.71 14.22 2.52
N GLU A 127 -10.92 14.59 2.13
CA GLU A 127 -12.14 14.16 2.81
C GLU A 127 -12.63 12.84 2.24
N ILE A 128 -12.94 11.89 3.12
CA ILE A 128 -13.42 10.56 2.76
C ILE A 128 -14.70 10.24 3.53
N VAL A 129 -15.53 9.36 2.97
CA VAL A 129 -16.65 8.75 3.69
C VAL A 129 -16.26 7.33 4.06
N VAL A 130 -16.38 6.96 5.33
CA VAL A 130 -16.05 5.62 5.83
C VAL A 130 -17.01 4.59 5.24
N GLU A 131 -16.46 3.55 4.61
CA GLU A 131 -17.20 2.39 4.08
C GLU A 131 -17.55 1.38 5.20
N ASP A 132 -18.53 0.52 4.96
CA ASP A 132 -19.00 -0.52 5.88
C ASP A 132 -17.87 -1.42 6.42
N ASN A 133 -17.92 -1.70 7.73
CA ASN A 133 -17.02 -2.63 8.44
C ASN A 133 -15.52 -2.27 8.39
N ILE A 134 -15.17 -1.03 8.04
CA ILE A 134 -13.79 -0.55 8.09
C ILE A 134 -13.48 0.08 9.45
N ASN A 135 -12.32 -0.24 10.02
CA ASN A 135 -11.79 0.43 11.20
C ASN A 135 -10.66 1.42 10.87
N ILE A 136 -10.32 2.30 11.81
CA ILE A 136 -9.32 3.36 11.61
C ILE A 136 -7.93 2.83 11.27
N TYR A 137 -7.57 1.62 11.74
CA TYR A 137 -6.29 0.98 11.42
C TYR A 137 -6.23 0.50 9.98
N GLN A 138 -7.36 0.01 9.44
CA GLN A 138 -7.48 -0.35 8.03
C GLN A 138 -7.43 0.88 7.14
N LEU A 139 -8.02 2.01 7.55
CA LEU A 139 -7.85 3.28 6.85
C LEU A 139 -6.37 3.70 6.83
N ALA A 140 -5.68 3.63 7.97
CA ALA A 140 -4.27 3.97 8.04
C ALA A 140 -3.42 3.08 7.12
N LEU A 141 -3.70 1.78 7.11
CA LEU A 141 -3.04 0.84 6.20
C LEU A 141 -3.34 1.16 4.72
N ARG A 142 -4.56 1.59 4.39
CA ARG A 142 -4.99 1.90 3.02
C ARG A 142 -4.34 3.18 2.47
N TYR A 143 -4.24 4.23 3.30
CA TYR A 143 -3.75 5.54 2.88
C TYR A 143 -2.25 5.77 3.15
N TYR A 144 -1.67 5.13 4.16
CA TYR A 144 -0.26 5.33 4.54
C TYR A 144 0.60 4.07 4.40
N GLY A 145 0.01 2.92 4.05
CA GLY A 145 0.71 1.63 4.03
C GLY A 145 1.10 1.12 5.43
N ASP A 146 0.74 1.82 6.50
CA ASP A 146 1.13 1.51 7.87
C ASP A 146 -0.05 1.69 8.83
N ARG A 147 -0.33 0.64 9.63
CA ARG A 147 -1.41 0.66 10.62
C ARG A 147 -1.12 1.64 11.77
N ASP A 148 0.14 1.85 12.13
CA ASP A 148 0.53 2.68 13.27
C ASP A 148 0.29 4.19 12.99
N LYS A 149 0.03 4.53 11.72
CA LYS A 149 -0.32 5.88 11.26
C LYS A 149 -1.77 6.29 11.54
N TYR A 150 -2.58 5.43 12.15
CA TYR A 150 -3.95 5.77 12.58
C TYR A 150 -4.01 7.00 13.50
N ARG A 151 -2.92 7.30 14.21
CA ARG A 151 -2.81 8.47 15.10
C ARG A 151 -2.90 9.79 14.33
N GLU A 152 -2.43 9.83 13.09
CA GLU A 152 -2.50 11.01 12.23
C GLU A 152 -3.95 11.28 11.81
N ILE A 153 -4.68 10.23 11.43
CA ILE A 153 -6.13 10.29 11.14
C ILE A 153 -6.89 10.72 12.40
N TYR A 154 -6.59 10.14 13.55
CA TYR A 154 -7.25 10.49 14.80
C TYR A 154 -7.01 11.95 15.19
N ALA A 155 -5.76 12.43 15.12
CA ALA A 155 -5.40 13.81 15.45
C ALA A 155 -6.16 14.83 14.58
N ALA A 156 -6.37 14.54 13.30
CA ALA A 156 -7.12 15.43 12.40
C ALA A 156 -8.64 15.42 12.65
N ASN A 157 -9.18 14.36 13.26
CA ASN A 157 -10.62 14.13 13.43
C ASN A 157 -11.06 13.98 14.90
N GLN A 158 -10.31 14.54 15.86
CA GLN A 158 -10.62 14.40 17.29
C GLN A 158 -12.00 14.94 17.68
N HIS A 159 -12.56 15.83 16.87
CA HIS A 159 -13.90 16.38 17.05
C HIS A 159 -15.01 15.39 16.67
N ILE A 160 -14.72 14.36 15.86
CA ILE A 160 -15.67 13.33 15.40
C ILE A 160 -15.39 11.98 16.07
N ILE A 161 -14.12 11.61 16.19
CA ILE A 161 -13.70 10.30 16.71
C ILE A 161 -13.52 10.39 18.22
N GLY A 162 -14.29 9.59 18.95
CA GLY A 162 -14.15 9.44 20.40
C GLY A 162 -12.82 8.80 20.83
N LYS A 163 -12.50 8.86 22.13
CA LYS A 163 -11.27 8.26 22.70
C LYS A 163 -11.15 6.73 22.51
N ASN A 164 -12.24 6.07 22.10
CA ASN A 164 -12.29 4.65 21.79
C ASN A 164 -11.84 4.32 20.35
N PHE A 165 -11.49 5.32 19.55
CA PHE A 165 -11.07 5.19 18.15
C PHE A 165 -12.10 4.48 17.23
N LYS A 166 -13.37 4.43 17.65
CA LYS A 166 -14.44 3.83 16.84
C LYS A 166 -14.85 4.80 15.76
N ILE A 167 -14.94 4.28 14.54
CA ILE A 167 -15.51 4.95 13.36
C ILE A 167 -16.68 4.12 12.86
N TYR A 168 -17.63 4.77 12.21
CA TYR A 168 -18.87 4.16 11.75
C TYR A 168 -19.06 4.41 10.26
N ASN A 169 -19.82 3.55 9.61
CA ASN A 169 -20.20 3.70 8.22
C ASN A 169 -20.84 5.09 7.97
N GLY A 170 -20.48 5.73 6.87
CA GLY A 170 -21.01 7.04 6.49
C GLY A 170 -20.35 8.23 7.19
N MET A 171 -19.37 8.02 8.09
CA MET A 171 -18.64 9.12 8.71
C MET A 171 -17.72 9.83 7.72
N SER A 172 -17.80 11.16 7.67
CA SER A 172 -16.84 11.98 6.92
C SER A 172 -15.58 12.22 7.76
N LEU A 173 -14.42 11.82 7.24
CA LEU A 173 -13.12 11.96 7.92
C LEU A 173 -12.12 12.70 7.03
N LYS A 174 -11.28 13.52 7.64
CA LYS A 174 -10.13 14.18 7.02
C LYS A 174 -8.90 13.28 7.12
N ILE A 175 -8.28 12.94 6.00
CA ILE A 175 -7.03 12.17 5.96
C ILE A 175 -5.89 13.13 5.57
N PRO A 176 -4.96 13.45 6.50
CA PRO A 176 -3.80 14.28 6.21
C PRO A 176 -2.89 13.64 5.16
N MET A 177 -2.50 14.40 4.14
CA MET A 177 -1.51 13.96 3.15
C MET A 177 -0.12 14.17 3.74
N THR A 178 0.50 13.09 4.23
CA THR A 178 1.89 13.09 4.68
C THR A 178 2.82 12.60 3.57
N ASN A 179 4.14 12.63 3.79
CA ASN A 179 5.12 12.07 2.84
C ASN A 179 4.92 10.57 2.54
N GLN A 180 4.12 9.88 3.36
CA GLN A 180 3.78 8.46 3.22
C GLN A 180 2.37 8.26 2.70
N PHE A 181 1.65 9.35 2.35
CA PHE A 181 0.35 9.27 1.72
C PHE A 181 0.52 8.66 0.34
N GLU A 182 0.15 7.40 0.19
CA GLU A 182 0.11 6.77 -1.12
C GLU A 182 -1.07 7.38 -1.87
N GLU A 183 -0.78 8.11 -2.95
CA GLU A 183 -1.81 8.63 -3.86
C GLU A 183 -2.59 7.45 -4.45
N GLN A 184 -3.72 7.13 -3.84
CA GLN A 184 -4.75 6.31 -4.44
C GLN A 184 -6.03 7.12 -4.61
N PRO A 185 -6.20 7.80 -5.76
CA PRO A 185 -7.51 8.15 -6.28
C PRO A 185 -7.95 7.00 -7.23
N MET A 186 -9.18 6.50 -7.32
CA MET A 186 -10.50 6.79 -6.76
C MET A 186 -11.28 5.46 -6.84
N ILE A 187 -12.25 5.25 -5.95
CA ILE A 187 -13.47 4.45 -6.17
C ILE A 187 -13.24 3.14 -6.95
N LEU A 188 -12.83 2.07 -6.26
CA LEU A 188 -12.98 0.72 -6.80
C LEU A 188 -14.33 0.17 -6.33
N ASN A 189 -15.32 0.37 -7.21
CA ASN A 189 -16.57 -0.39 -7.33
C ASN A 189 -17.62 -0.19 -6.22
N ARG A 190 -18.44 0.85 -6.39
CA ARG A 190 -19.89 0.68 -6.21
C ARG A 190 -20.39 -0.05 -7.45
N ASP A 191 -20.71 -1.33 -7.25
CA ASP A 191 -21.89 -2.06 -7.75
C ASP A 191 -21.92 -3.41 -7.03
#